data_AF-A0A954JB72-F1
#
_entry.id   AF-A0A954JB72-F1
#
_cell.length_a   1.000
_cell.length_b   1.000
_cell.length_c   1.000
_cell.angle_alpha   90.00
_cell.angle_beta   90.00
_cell.angle_gamma   90.00
#
_symmetry.space_group_name_H-M   'P 1'
#
loop_
_entity.id
_entity.type
_entity.pdbx_description
1 polymer ?
#
loop_
_entity_poly.entity_id
_entity_poly.type
_entity_poly.pdbx_seq_one_letter_code
_entity_poly.pdbx_strand_id
1 'polypeptide(L)'
;MTKQAKLMFLTLSLLICCSSGLNADEPFRPSPGEFPPPELARAYRGELVFVDHVNRRGSLRLHVDGHFQEGHLHHFAMLPYGMIFYRGAPAELRDIPLGTVLYGRFYLPPDPKLSAVPNVNGKDVTAPAENHAILLEDGPSLCLREGKAWKLISVEINGAEGVLKASLERKEGGEGLGGEHKLTIDGSTRIWRGRELLGMNDLIAEGLWPAEGVKAFENQPAQLALTWHPRYLYQEFHVSDLWLDNQAMEVAAERQRQRHIRHIRTRWMPARVDAIEYGKFGQATISATLFGGMDPTLYADFKPGVGGKMAAAENTLRTWWPDHDGMDGRIIAVEQSEETAPLGSSGIQIQFEVSLILEGFRPGRIVRVRPAGWPNVKPPIEERIRDLEDRWPGPEVFQR
;
A
#
# COMPACT_ATOMS: atom_id res chain seq x y z
N MET A 1 35.20 14.31 64.47
CA MET A 1 35.63 15.09 63.29
C MET A 1 34.85 14.59 62.09
N THR A 2 34.21 15.53 61.36
CA THR A 2 33.49 15.41 60.06
C THR A 2 32.27 14.46 59.99
N LYS A 3 31.02 14.95 60.07
CA LYS A 3 30.14 15.54 58.99
C LYS A 3 29.82 14.47 57.91
N GLN A 4 28.60 14.13 57.47
CA GLN A 4 27.29 14.78 57.26
C GLN A 4 26.25 13.64 57.02
N ALA A 5 25.05 13.64 57.62
CA ALA A 5 23.81 14.31 57.19
C ALA A 5 23.10 13.69 55.96
N LYS A 6 21.92 13.10 56.25
CA LYS A 6 20.66 12.99 55.47
C LYS A 6 20.64 13.65 54.09
N LEU A 7 20.09 12.97 53.06
CA LEU A 7 18.84 13.38 52.38
C LEU A 7 18.38 12.37 51.30
N MET A 8 17.22 11.76 51.54
CA MET A 8 16.05 11.66 50.67
C MET A 8 16.20 12.10 49.19
N PHE A 9 16.01 11.16 48.26
CA PHE A 9 15.51 11.39 46.89
C PHE A 9 14.60 10.19 46.57
N LEU A 10 13.30 10.30 46.89
CA LEU A 10 12.24 10.73 45.98
C LEU A 10 12.19 9.86 44.71
N THR A 11 11.48 8.74 44.83
CA THR A 11 10.88 8.00 43.71
C THR A 11 10.03 8.95 42.89
N LEU A 12 10.57 9.42 41.76
CA LEU A 12 9.79 10.10 40.73
C LEU A 12 9.26 9.04 39.78
N SER A 13 8.14 8.43 40.16
CA SER A 13 7.26 7.71 39.24
C SER A 13 6.66 8.74 38.29
N LEU A 14 7.33 9.01 37.18
CA LEU A 14 6.78 9.83 36.11
C LEU A 14 5.83 8.96 35.29
N LEU A 15 4.59 8.87 35.75
CA LEU A 15 3.45 8.59 34.90
C LEU A 15 3.36 9.71 33.85
N ILE A 16 3.74 9.42 32.61
CA ILE A 16 3.18 10.09 31.44
C ILE A 16 2.72 8.97 30.49
N CYS A 17 1.68 8.24 30.93
CA CYS A 17 0.70 7.68 30.01
C CYS A 17 -0.34 8.77 29.77
N CYS A 18 0.02 9.73 28.93
CA CYS A 18 -0.96 10.53 28.20
C CYS A 18 -0.78 10.22 26.72
N SER A 19 -1.10 8.99 26.32
CA SER A 19 -1.65 8.73 25.00
C SER A 19 -3.09 9.27 24.98
N SER A 20 -3.21 10.59 25.11
CA SER A 20 -4.40 11.31 24.69
C SER A 20 -4.52 11.03 23.20
N GLY A 21 -5.58 10.33 22.80
CA GLY A 21 -5.82 9.94 21.43
C GLY A 21 -5.59 11.13 20.50
N LEU A 22 -4.54 11.03 19.68
CA LEU A 22 -4.41 11.83 18.48
C LEU A 22 -5.52 11.33 17.54
N ASN A 23 -6.69 11.93 17.65
CA ASN A 23 -7.76 11.72 16.69
C ASN A 23 -7.35 12.35 15.35
N ALA A 24 -7.64 11.66 14.25
CA ALA A 24 -7.52 12.17 12.88
C ALA A 24 -8.54 13.29 12.54
N ASP A 25 -9.03 14.03 13.54
CA ASP A 25 -10.01 15.11 13.35
C ASP A 25 -9.39 16.35 12.68
N GLU A 26 -8.08 16.57 12.88
CA GLU A 26 -7.33 17.63 12.19
C GLU A 26 -6.47 17.05 11.05
N PRO A 27 -6.46 17.68 9.86
CA PRO A 27 -5.61 17.25 8.75
C PRO A 27 -4.12 17.25 9.12
N PHE A 28 -3.46 16.10 9.00
CA PHE A 28 -2.05 15.94 9.35
C PHE A 28 -1.14 16.02 8.13
N ARG A 29 -0.01 16.73 8.28
CA ARG A 29 1.06 16.82 7.27
C ARG A 29 2.31 16.09 7.76
N PRO A 30 2.80 15.06 7.04
CA PRO A 30 4.01 14.35 7.42
C PRO A 30 5.24 15.25 7.38
N SER A 31 6.11 15.12 8.39
CA SER A 31 7.43 15.73 8.38
C SER A 31 8.33 15.04 7.36
N PRO A 32 9.15 15.78 6.58
CA PRO A 32 10.17 15.20 5.73
C PRO A 32 11.13 14.33 6.54
N GLY A 33 11.46 13.14 6.04
CA GLY A 33 12.46 12.27 6.64
C GLY A 33 11.94 11.37 7.79
N GLU A 34 10.66 11.43 8.13
CA GLU A 34 10.06 10.63 9.20
C GLU A 34 9.00 9.65 8.67
N PHE A 35 8.72 8.58 9.43
CA PHE A 35 7.55 7.73 9.18
C PHE A 35 6.38 8.30 10.01
N PRO A 36 5.30 8.79 9.37
CA PRO A 36 4.20 9.43 10.07
C PRO A 36 3.38 8.41 10.89
N PRO A 37 2.79 8.82 12.02
CA PRO A 37 1.93 7.93 12.81
C PRO A 37 0.68 7.51 12.03
N PRO A 38 0.37 6.20 11.91
CA PRO A 38 -0.74 5.70 11.10
C PRO A 38 -2.12 6.17 11.57
N GLU A 39 -2.29 6.48 12.85
CA GLU A 39 -3.52 6.97 13.47
C GLU A 39 -3.91 8.38 13.03
N LEU A 40 -2.94 9.16 12.52
CA LEU A 40 -3.16 10.49 11.97
C LEU A 40 -3.56 10.48 10.48
N ALA A 41 -3.57 9.29 9.87
CA ALA A 41 -3.96 9.15 8.48
C ALA A 41 -5.48 9.08 8.36
N ARG A 42 -6.04 9.76 7.37
CA ARG A 42 -7.47 9.73 7.11
C ARG A 42 -7.84 8.58 6.19
N ALA A 43 -8.86 7.81 6.57
CA ALA A 43 -9.33 6.68 5.79
C ALA A 43 -10.32 7.13 4.71
N TYR A 44 -10.06 6.75 3.46
CA TYR A 44 -11.01 6.90 2.35
C TYR A 44 -11.23 5.58 1.63
N ARG A 45 -12.38 5.49 0.97
CA ARG A 45 -12.76 4.37 0.13
C ARG A 45 -13.28 4.89 -1.20
N GLY A 46 -12.88 4.25 -2.28
CA GLY A 46 -13.39 4.60 -3.60
C GLY A 46 -13.01 3.60 -4.68
N GLU A 47 -13.64 3.77 -5.83
CA GLU A 47 -13.31 3.02 -7.05
C GLU A 47 -12.06 3.62 -7.71
N LEU A 48 -11.09 2.77 -8.09
CA LEU A 48 -9.92 3.18 -8.85
C LEU A 48 -10.28 3.47 -10.32
N VAL A 49 -10.16 4.72 -10.75
CA VAL A 49 -10.58 5.14 -12.11
C VAL A 49 -9.42 5.59 -13.02
N PHE A 50 -8.26 5.89 -12.44
CA PHE A 50 -7.07 6.28 -13.19
C PHE A 50 -5.80 5.82 -12.47
N VAL A 51 -4.79 5.40 -13.25
CA VAL A 51 -3.50 4.95 -12.73
C VAL A 51 -2.36 5.49 -13.60
N ASP A 52 -1.46 6.24 -12.97
CA ASP A 52 -0.10 6.49 -13.44
C ASP A 52 0.86 5.76 -12.48
N HIS A 53 1.01 4.46 -12.76
CA HIS A 53 1.82 3.55 -11.95
C HIS A 53 3.31 3.90 -11.96
N VAL A 54 3.81 4.56 -13.01
CA VAL A 54 5.21 4.98 -13.12
C VAL A 54 5.52 6.02 -12.04
N ASN A 55 4.63 7.00 -11.86
CA ASN A 55 4.79 8.03 -10.85
C ASN A 55 4.05 7.71 -9.53
N ARG A 56 3.62 6.45 -9.36
CA ARG A 56 2.90 5.94 -8.20
C ARG A 56 1.74 6.86 -7.78
N ARG A 57 0.89 7.25 -8.73
CA ARG A 57 -0.27 8.12 -8.49
C ARG A 57 -1.50 7.65 -9.26
N GLY A 58 -2.67 8.12 -8.88
CA GLY A 58 -3.93 7.71 -9.49
C GLY A 58 -5.09 8.60 -9.10
N SER A 59 -6.30 8.14 -9.41
CA SER A 59 -7.53 8.80 -8.99
C SER A 59 -8.52 7.78 -8.44
N LEU A 60 -9.11 8.10 -7.30
CA LEU A 60 -10.25 7.40 -6.74
C LEU A 60 -11.52 8.21 -6.97
N ARG A 61 -12.60 7.52 -7.29
CA ARG A 61 -13.94 8.07 -7.11
C ARG A 61 -14.43 7.68 -5.73
N LEU A 62 -14.46 8.64 -4.80
CA LEU A 62 -14.80 8.35 -3.41
C LEU A 62 -16.27 7.96 -3.25
N HIS A 63 -16.52 7.01 -2.35
CA HIS A 63 -17.87 6.63 -1.96
C HIS A 63 -18.36 7.58 -0.87
N VAL A 64 -19.03 8.65 -1.30
CA VAL A 64 -19.60 9.67 -0.41
C VAL A 64 -21.12 9.70 -0.56
N ASP A 65 -21.82 9.67 0.56
CA ASP A 65 -23.27 9.73 0.59
C ASP A 65 -23.77 11.03 -0.05
N GLY A 66 -24.65 10.91 -1.04
CA GLY A 66 -25.26 12.02 -1.78
C GLY A 66 -24.45 12.53 -2.98
N HIS A 67 -23.22 12.05 -3.21
CA HIS A 67 -22.29 12.67 -4.19
C HIS A 67 -21.77 11.73 -5.29
N PHE A 68 -22.61 10.80 -5.75
CA PHE A 68 -22.22 9.68 -6.61
C PHE A 68 -21.96 10.03 -8.09
N GLN A 69 -22.81 10.84 -8.73
CA GLN A 69 -22.72 11.12 -10.18
C GLN A 69 -21.89 12.37 -10.51
N GLU A 70 -21.70 13.25 -9.53
CA GLU A 70 -21.24 14.64 -9.76
C GLU A 70 -20.00 15.00 -8.92
N GLY A 71 -19.44 14.03 -8.19
CA GLY A 71 -18.25 14.22 -7.37
C GLY A 71 -16.99 14.43 -8.20
N HIS A 72 -16.12 15.32 -7.74
CA HIS A 72 -14.77 15.43 -8.27
C HIS A 72 -13.96 14.17 -7.92
N LEU A 73 -12.97 13.86 -8.76
CA LEU A 73 -12.08 12.73 -8.48
C LEU A 73 -11.09 13.09 -7.37
N HIS A 74 -10.88 12.17 -6.44
CA HIS A 74 -9.83 12.26 -5.46
C HIS A 74 -8.52 11.74 -6.07
N HIS A 75 -7.73 12.66 -6.61
CA HIS A 75 -6.40 12.36 -7.12
C HIS A 75 -5.45 12.08 -5.96
N PHE A 76 -4.67 11.01 -6.02
CA PHE A 76 -3.74 10.62 -4.97
C PHE A 76 -2.34 10.33 -5.49
N ALA A 77 -1.34 10.54 -4.66
CA ALA A 77 0.03 10.06 -4.86
C ALA A 77 0.42 9.14 -3.70
N MET A 78 1.17 8.07 -4.00
CA MET A 78 1.76 7.25 -2.94
C MET A 78 2.91 8.01 -2.30
N LEU A 79 3.00 7.96 -0.97
CA LEU A 79 4.26 8.27 -0.29
C LEU A 79 5.35 7.29 -0.76
N PRO A 80 6.64 7.68 -0.69
CA PRO A 80 7.74 6.81 -1.09
C PRO A 80 7.76 5.48 -0.34
N TYR A 81 7.44 5.53 0.94
CA TYR A 81 7.29 4.39 1.85
C TYR A 81 5.83 3.90 1.96
N GLY A 82 4.95 4.37 1.05
CA GLY A 82 3.57 3.95 0.99
C GLY A 82 3.43 2.50 0.52
N MET A 83 2.62 1.73 1.24
CA MET A 83 2.42 0.30 1.03
C MET A 83 1.16 0.05 0.20
N ILE A 84 1.21 -0.93 -0.70
CA ILE A 84 0.08 -1.32 -1.54
C ILE A 84 -0.15 -2.82 -1.38
N PHE A 85 -1.40 -3.22 -1.14
CA PHE A 85 -1.80 -4.63 -1.08
C PHE A 85 -2.91 -4.91 -2.06
N TYR A 86 -2.82 -6.05 -2.73
CA TYR A 86 -3.84 -6.55 -3.64
C TYR A 86 -3.97 -8.05 -3.44
N ARG A 87 -5.20 -8.56 -3.34
CA ARG A 87 -5.47 -9.98 -3.14
C ARG A 87 -4.66 -10.60 -1.99
N GLY A 88 -4.56 -9.88 -0.87
CA GLY A 88 -3.91 -10.37 0.35
C GLY A 88 -2.37 -10.37 0.31
N ALA A 89 -1.74 -9.78 -0.71
CA ALA A 89 -0.29 -9.75 -0.83
C ALA A 89 0.23 -8.37 -1.27
N PRO A 90 1.51 -8.04 -1.00
CA PRO A 90 2.14 -6.83 -1.51
C PRO A 90 2.01 -6.65 -3.02
N ALA A 91 1.87 -5.40 -3.47
CA ALA A 91 1.57 -5.09 -4.85
C ALA A 91 2.15 -3.74 -5.31
N GLU A 92 2.09 -3.51 -6.61
CA GLU A 92 2.28 -2.20 -7.23
C GLU A 92 0.96 -1.70 -7.84
N LEU A 93 0.82 -0.39 -8.06
CA LEU A 93 -0.42 0.17 -8.65
C LEU A 93 -0.78 -0.47 -10.01
N ARG A 94 0.23 -0.88 -10.80
CA ARG A 94 0.01 -1.58 -12.07
C ARG A 94 -0.61 -2.96 -11.94
N ASP A 95 -0.59 -3.54 -10.74
CA ASP A 95 -1.16 -4.86 -10.50
C ASP A 95 -2.67 -4.81 -10.25
N ILE A 96 -3.20 -3.62 -9.93
CA ILE A 96 -4.59 -3.39 -9.56
C ILE A 96 -5.39 -2.99 -10.81
N PRO A 97 -6.43 -3.76 -11.19
CA PRO A 97 -7.33 -3.37 -12.27
C PRO A 97 -8.11 -2.09 -11.94
N LEU A 98 -8.36 -1.27 -12.96
CA LEU A 98 -9.35 -0.19 -12.85
C LEU A 98 -10.74 -0.77 -12.49
N GLY A 99 -11.54 0.02 -11.79
CA GLY A 99 -12.82 -0.39 -11.23
C GLY A 99 -12.72 -1.06 -9.85
N THR A 100 -11.52 -1.46 -9.42
CA THR A 100 -11.34 -2.07 -8.08
C THR A 100 -11.72 -1.06 -6.99
N VAL A 101 -12.58 -1.46 -6.06
CA VAL A 101 -12.83 -0.69 -4.84
C VAL A 101 -11.62 -0.82 -3.91
N LEU A 102 -10.97 0.30 -3.64
CA LEU A 102 -9.82 0.41 -2.78
C LEU A 102 -10.16 1.15 -1.49
N TYR A 103 -9.42 0.79 -0.45
CA TYR A 103 -9.42 1.40 0.86
C TYR A 103 -8.02 1.95 1.10
N GLY A 104 -7.92 3.21 1.46
CA GLY A 104 -6.63 3.84 1.65
C GLY A 104 -6.58 4.72 2.89
N ARG A 105 -5.35 4.96 3.35
CA ARG A 105 -5.02 5.88 4.42
C ARG A 105 -4.16 7.00 3.86
N PHE A 106 -4.57 8.24 4.07
CA PHE A 106 -4.02 9.40 3.40
C PHE A 106 -3.63 10.49 4.39
N TYR A 107 -2.60 11.25 4.03
CA TYR A 107 -2.20 12.47 4.72
C TYR A 107 -2.25 13.66 3.76
N LEU A 108 -2.08 14.86 4.31
CA LEU A 108 -1.77 16.04 3.50
C LEU A 108 -0.46 15.84 2.73
N PRO A 109 -0.27 16.51 1.59
CA PRO A 109 0.97 16.45 0.81
C PRO A 109 2.19 16.80 1.69
N PRO A 110 3.26 16.01 1.75
CA PRO A 110 4.42 16.39 2.57
C PRO A 110 5.00 17.76 2.17
N ASP A 111 5.09 18.03 0.86
CA ASP A 111 5.43 19.33 0.30
C ASP A 111 4.41 19.72 -0.79
N PRO A 112 3.50 20.68 -0.53
CA PRO A 112 2.54 21.16 -1.52
C PRO A 112 3.17 21.66 -2.82
N LYS A 113 4.39 22.23 -2.77
CA LYS A 113 5.02 22.83 -3.96
C LYS A 113 5.52 21.77 -4.93
N LEU A 114 5.83 20.58 -4.42
CA LEU A 114 6.35 19.44 -5.18
C LEU A 114 5.33 18.30 -5.29
N SER A 115 4.06 18.60 -5.01
CA SER A 115 2.99 17.60 -5.05
C SER A 115 2.80 17.06 -6.47
N ALA A 116 2.78 15.74 -6.60
CA ALA A 116 2.55 15.06 -7.88
C ALA A 116 1.07 15.00 -8.29
N VAL A 117 0.19 15.54 -7.45
CA VAL A 117 -1.27 15.62 -7.65
C VAL A 117 -1.77 17.02 -7.27
N PRO A 118 -2.92 17.47 -7.79
CA PRO A 118 -3.47 18.78 -7.45
C PRO A 118 -3.63 18.97 -5.93
N ASN A 119 -3.20 20.12 -5.42
CA ASN A 119 -3.52 20.53 -4.05
C ASN A 119 -4.97 21.01 -4.01
N VAL A 120 -5.81 20.34 -3.24
CA VAL A 120 -7.22 20.72 -3.03
C VAL A 120 -7.41 21.26 -1.61
N ASN A 121 -8.36 22.19 -1.44
CA ASN A 121 -8.60 22.85 -0.16
C ASN A 121 -9.47 22.03 0.82
N GLY A 122 -9.97 20.87 0.39
CA GLY A 122 -10.80 19.96 1.19
C GLY A 122 -12.22 20.45 1.46
N LYS A 123 -12.71 21.48 0.77
CA LYS A 123 -14.12 21.94 0.90
C LYS A 123 -15.11 20.99 0.22
N ASP A 124 -14.65 20.26 -0.78
CA ASP A 124 -15.42 19.23 -1.45
C ASP A 124 -15.18 17.88 -0.77
N VAL A 125 -16.25 17.29 -0.26
CA VAL A 125 -16.24 16.00 0.43
C VAL A 125 -15.80 14.85 -0.49
N THR A 126 -15.92 15.00 -1.81
CA THR A 126 -15.49 14.01 -2.81
C THR A 126 -14.02 14.17 -3.23
N ALA A 127 -13.42 15.32 -2.93
CA ALA A 127 -12.01 15.64 -3.18
C ALA A 127 -11.34 16.24 -1.93
N PRO A 128 -11.16 15.43 -0.87
CA PRO A 128 -10.52 15.87 0.36
C PRO A 128 -9.04 16.26 0.15
N ALA A 129 -8.51 17.06 1.06
CA ALA A 129 -7.15 17.62 0.97
C ALA A 129 -6.04 16.57 1.22
N GLU A 130 -6.37 15.53 1.97
CA GLU A 130 -5.48 14.42 2.33
C GLU A 130 -5.36 13.47 1.14
N ASN A 131 -4.36 13.69 0.28
CA ASN A 131 -4.21 12.98 -1.00
C ASN A 131 -2.89 12.21 -1.14
N HIS A 132 -2.09 12.11 -0.07
CA HIS A 132 -0.84 11.34 -0.08
C HIS A 132 -0.98 10.04 0.71
N ALA A 133 -1.04 8.92 -0.01
CA ALA A 133 -1.36 7.61 0.53
C ALA A 133 -0.15 6.95 1.21
N ILE A 134 -0.34 6.52 2.46
CA ILE A 134 0.58 5.61 3.17
C ILE A 134 0.20 4.15 3.00
N LEU A 135 -1.09 3.88 2.77
CA LEU A 135 -1.63 2.54 2.55
C LEU A 135 -2.70 2.61 1.48
N LEU A 136 -2.67 1.67 0.54
CA LEU A 136 -3.76 1.38 -0.39
C LEU A 136 -3.96 -0.13 -0.48
N GLU A 137 -5.18 -0.60 -0.27
CA GLU A 137 -5.49 -2.03 -0.27
C GLU A 137 -6.87 -2.32 -0.84
N ASP A 138 -7.04 -3.50 -1.45
CA ASP A 138 -8.35 -3.98 -1.90
C ASP A 138 -9.16 -4.60 -0.75
N GLY A 139 -10.45 -4.86 -1.01
CA GLY A 139 -11.36 -5.46 -0.02
C GLY A 139 -10.82 -6.74 0.64
N PRO A 140 -10.36 -7.74 -0.14
CA PRO A 140 -9.75 -8.94 0.42
C PRO A 140 -8.53 -8.66 1.30
N SER A 141 -7.62 -7.77 0.89
CA SER A 141 -6.43 -7.43 1.70
C SER A 141 -6.80 -6.78 3.02
N LEU A 142 -7.75 -5.83 3.01
CA LEU A 142 -8.28 -5.21 4.22
C LEU A 142 -8.93 -6.24 5.14
N CYS A 143 -9.77 -7.11 4.59
CA CYS A 143 -10.41 -8.19 5.34
C CYS A 143 -9.37 -9.10 6.00
N LEU A 144 -8.35 -9.54 5.25
CA LEU A 144 -7.28 -10.39 5.79
C LEU A 144 -6.46 -9.67 6.88
N ARG A 145 -6.14 -8.39 6.68
CA ARG A 145 -5.43 -7.56 7.68
C ARG A 145 -6.21 -7.45 8.99
N GLU A 146 -7.54 -7.40 8.93
CA GLU A 146 -8.41 -7.35 10.10
C GLU A 146 -8.82 -8.73 10.65
N GLY A 147 -8.36 -9.82 10.05
CA GLY A 147 -8.77 -11.19 10.41
C GLY A 147 -10.26 -11.45 10.15
N LYS A 148 -10.82 -10.84 9.09
CA LYS A 148 -12.23 -10.90 8.72
C LYS A 148 -12.47 -11.63 7.41
N ALA A 149 -13.69 -12.13 7.26
CA ALA A 149 -14.23 -12.68 6.02
C ALA A 149 -15.69 -12.29 5.88
N TRP A 150 -16.17 -12.20 4.65
CA TRP A 150 -17.60 -12.06 4.36
C TRP A 150 -18.32 -13.36 4.71
N LYS A 151 -19.55 -13.25 5.19
CA LYS A 151 -20.49 -14.37 5.37
C LYS A 151 -21.48 -14.35 4.21
N LEU A 152 -21.44 -15.35 3.35
CA LEU A 152 -22.39 -15.51 2.26
C LEU A 152 -23.74 -15.96 2.81
N ILE A 153 -24.81 -15.25 2.47
CA ILE A 153 -26.15 -15.52 2.98
C ILE A 153 -26.93 -16.31 1.93
N SER A 154 -27.04 -15.75 0.71
CA SER A 154 -27.76 -16.39 -0.39
C SER A 154 -27.26 -15.88 -1.74
N VAL A 155 -27.50 -16.65 -2.79
CA VAL A 155 -27.48 -16.18 -4.18
C VAL A 155 -28.85 -16.39 -4.80
N GLU A 156 -29.35 -15.37 -5.48
CA GLU A 156 -30.54 -15.42 -6.34
C GLU A 156 -30.08 -15.29 -7.79
N ILE A 157 -30.48 -16.22 -8.66
CA ILE A 157 -30.09 -16.26 -10.07
C ILE A 157 -31.33 -16.10 -10.93
N ASN A 158 -31.24 -15.19 -11.90
CA ASN A 158 -32.27 -14.93 -12.90
C ASN A 158 -31.61 -14.85 -14.29
N GLY A 159 -31.62 -15.96 -15.02
CA GLY A 159 -30.95 -16.07 -16.31
C GLY A 159 -29.43 -15.92 -16.18
N ALA A 160 -28.87 -14.88 -16.80
CA ALA A 160 -27.42 -14.64 -16.84
C ALA A 160 -26.89 -13.74 -15.71
N GLU A 161 -27.79 -13.19 -14.90
CA GLU A 161 -27.47 -12.27 -13.80
C GLU A 161 -27.89 -12.88 -12.47
N GLY A 162 -27.30 -12.39 -11.39
CA GLY A 162 -27.70 -12.76 -10.05
C GLY A 162 -27.42 -11.69 -9.00
N VAL A 163 -28.01 -11.90 -7.83
CA VAL A 163 -27.81 -11.08 -6.64
C VAL A 163 -27.24 -11.96 -5.54
N LEU A 164 -25.99 -11.69 -5.17
CA LEU A 164 -25.33 -12.25 -4.01
C LEU A 164 -25.64 -11.40 -2.78
N LYS A 165 -26.21 -12.03 -1.76
CA LYS A 165 -26.43 -11.43 -0.45
C LYS A 165 -25.31 -11.86 0.48
N ALA A 166 -24.57 -10.91 1.03
CA ALA A 166 -23.45 -11.18 1.92
C ALA A 166 -23.39 -10.16 3.07
N SER A 167 -22.81 -10.56 4.20
CA SER A 167 -22.59 -9.66 5.33
C SER A 167 -21.14 -9.66 5.78
N LEU A 168 -20.67 -8.51 6.26
CA LEU A 168 -19.34 -8.37 6.84
C LEU A 168 -19.43 -7.71 8.21
N GLU A 169 -18.89 -8.39 9.22
CA GLU A 169 -18.90 -7.88 10.58
C GLU A 169 -17.81 -6.81 10.76
N ARG A 170 -18.21 -5.56 10.63
CA ARG A 170 -17.37 -4.38 10.88
C ARG A 170 -18.17 -3.39 11.70
N LYS A 171 -17.51 -2.74 12.67
CA LYS A 171 -18.13 -1.70 13.50
C LYS A 171 -18.59 -0.56 12.59
N GLU A 172 -19.69 0.08 12.98
CA GLU A 172 -20.14 1.31 12.33
C GLU A 172 -19.01 2.36 12.40
N GLY A 173 -18.77 3.05 11.29
CA GLY A 173 -17.64 3.98 11.15
C GLY A 173 -16.25 3.31 11.03
N GLY A 174 -16.16 1.98 10.99
CA GLY A 174 -14.90 1.27 10.74
C GLY A 174 -14.37 1.47 9.31
N GLU A 175 -13.11 1.08 9.09
CA GLU A 175 -12.47 1.17 7.76
C GLU A 175 -13.18 0.23 6.78
N GLY A 176 -14.02 0.77 5.92
CA GLY A 176 -14.58 0.06 4.79
C GLY A 176 -16.04 -0.39 4.91
N LEU A 177 -16.46 -1.36 4.07
CA LEU A 177 -17.87 -1.78 4.01
C LEU A 177 -18.20 -2.70 5.18
N GLY A 178 -19.32 -2.47 5.87
CA GLY A 178 -19.79 -3.32 6.96
C GLY A 178 -21.28 -3.60 6.84
N GLY A 179 -21.79 -4.58 7.58
CA GLY A 179 -23.19 -4.95 7.55
C GLY A 179 -23.56 -5.83 6.37
N GLU A 180 -24.85 -5.90 6.07
CA GLU A 180 -25.42 -6.73 5.01
C GLU A 180 -25.57 -5.95 3.70
N HIS A 181 -25.17 -6.57 2.59
CA HIS A 181 -25.19 -5.98 1.26
C HIS A 181 -25.83 -6.93 0.24
N LYS A 182 -26.52 -6.34 -0.74
CA LYS A 182 -26.89 -7.00 -1.99
C LYS A 182 -25.87 -6.60 -3.05
N LEU A 183 -25.22 -7.58 -3.64
CA LEU A 183 -24.11 -7.40 -4.57
C LEU A 183 -24.49 -8.09 -5.88
N THR A 184 -24.25 -7.44 -7.01
CA THR A 184 -24.54 -8.06 -8.30
C THR A 184 -23.43 -9.04 -8.69
N ILE A 185 -23.83 -10.09 -9.40
CA ILE A 185 -22.97 -11.06 -10.04
C ILE A 185 -23.50 -11.33 -11.46
N ASP A 186 -22.60 -11.67 -12.37
CA ASP A 186 -22.96 -12.06 -13.74
C ASP A 186 -21.89 -13.01 -14.32
N GLY A 187 -22.00 -13.31 -15.62
CA GLY A 187 -21.04 -14.17 -16.31
C GLY A 187 -19.59 -13.69 -16.31
N SER A 188 -19.30 -12.44 -15.91
CA SER A 188 -17.94 -11.91 -15.74
C SER A 188 -17.37 -12.13 -14.34
N THR A 189 -18.20 -12.46 -13.35
CA THR A 189 -17.77 -12.76 -11.98
C THR A 189 -16.87 -14.00 -11.95
N ARG A 190 -15.64 -13.82 -11.50
CA ARG A 190 -14.66 -14.92 -11.34
C ARG A 190 -14.87 -15.60 -10.00
N ILE A 191 -15.18 -16.89 -10.00
CA ILE A 191 -15.41 -17.66 -8.78
C ILE A 191 -14.25 -18.63 -8.57
N TRP A 192 -13.65 -18.58 -7.39
CA TRP A 192 -12.48 -19.37 -7.04
C TRP A 192 -12.84 -20.37 -5.95
N ARG A 193 -12.55 -21.65 -6.22
CA ARG A 193 -12.73 -22.78 -5.29
C ARG A 193 -11.46 -23.62 -5.28
N GLY A 194 -10.78 -23.72 -4.14
CA GLY A 194 -9.48 -24.37 -4.03
C GLY A 194 -8.46 -23.82 -5.01
N ARG A 195 -8.19 -24.54 -6.12
CA ARG A 195 -7.26 -24.10 -7.18
C ARG A 195 -7.97 -23.76 -8.50
N GLU A 196 -9.28 -23.92 -8.54
CA GLU A 196 -10.11 -23.74 -9.73
C GLU A 196 -10.49 -22.28 -9.91
N LEU A 197 -10.53 -21.85 -11.17
CA LEU A 197 -11.17 -20.62 -11.60
C LEU A 197 -12.41 -21.01 -12.40
N LEU A 198 -13.57 -20.68 -11.87
CA LEU A 198 -14.89 -21.05 -12.33
C LEU A 198 -15.71 -19.80 -12.66
N GLY A 199 -16.76 -19.96 -13.45
CA GLY A 199 -17.85 -19.01 -13.59
C GLY A 199 -19.14 -19.53 -12.96
N MET A 200 -20.20 -18.71 -13.02
CA MET A 200 -21.53 -19.12 -12.56
C MET A 200 -22.03 -20.40 -13.26
N ASN A 201 -21.81 -20.51 -14.57
CA ASN A 201 -22.26 -21.66 -15.36
C ASN A 201 -21.62 -22.98 -14.93
N ASP A 202 -20.35 -22.95 -14.48
CA ASP A 202 -19.67 -24.17 -14.01
C ASP A 202 -20.34 -24.68 -12.72
N LEU A 203 -20.64 -23.77 -11.79
CA LEU A 203 -21.34 -24.11 -10.53
C LEU A 203 -22.79 -24.56 -10.77
N ILE A 204 -23.46 -24.03 -11.80
CA ILE A 204 -24.80 -24.48 -12.21
C ILE A 204 -24.73 -25.88 -12.83
N ALA A 205 -23.76 -26.12 -13.72
CA ALA A 205 -23.57 -27.42 -14.37
C ALA A 205 -23.22 -28.54 -13.37
N GLU A 206 -22.50 -28.22 -12.30
CA GLU A 206 -22.23 -29.13 -11.18
C GLU A 206 -23.43 -29.30 -10.22
N GLY A 207 -24.52 -28.57 -10.42
CA GLY A 207 -25.70 -28.59 -9.55
C GLY A 207 -25.47 -27.95 -8.17
N LEU A 208 -24.38 -27.20 -8.00
CA LEU A 208 -24.07 -26.50 -6.75
C LEU A 208 -24.87 -25.21 -6.63
N TRP A 209 -25.06 -24.49 -7.73
CA TRP A 209 -25.87 -23.28 -7.83
C TRP A 209 -27.12 -23.56 -8.68
N PRO A 210 -28.26 -22.87 -8.42
CA PRO A 210 -29.47 -23.07 -9.20
C PRO A 210 -29.35 -22.40 -10.57
N ALA A 211 -29.94 -22.99 -11.62
CA ALA A 211 -30.04 -22.31 -12.92
C ALA A 211 -30.99 -21.09 -12.86
N GLU A 212 -31.97 -21.13 -11.97
CA GLU A 212 -32.90 -20.04 -11.67
C GLU A 212 -33.41 -20.20 -10.23
N GLY A 213 -33.62 -19.09 -9.54
CA GLY A 213 -34.13 -19.06 -8.16
C GLY A 213 -33.04 -18.85 -7.11
N VAL A 214 -33.32 -19.25 -5.87
CA VAL A 214 -32.53 -18.88 -4.69
C VAL A 214 -31.83 -20.08 -4.07
N LYS A 215 -30.55 -19.90 -3.70
CA LYS A 215 -29.77 -20.82 -2.87
C LYS A 215 -29.27 -20.09 -1.62
N ALA A 216 -29.41 -20.72 -0.45
CA ALA A 216 -28.78 -20.28 0.79
C ALA A 216 -27.35 -20.84 0.94
N PHE A 217 -26.48 -20.07 1.61
CA PHE A 217 -25.07 -20.44 1.89
C PHE A 217 -24.77 -20.66 3.38
N GLU A 218 -25.76 -20.54 4.26
CA GLU A 218 -25.60 -20.77 5.70
C GLU A 218 -24.42 -20.00 6.34
N ASN A 219 -24.18 -18.76 5.90
CA ASN A 219 -23.08 -17.91 6.35
C ASN A 219 -21.68 -18.44 6.02
N GLN A 220 -21.51 -19.18 4.91
CA GLN A 220 -20.21 -19.63 4.41
C GLN A 220 -19.20 -18.46 4.36
N PRO A 221 -18.01 -18.59 4.93
CA PRO A 221 -16.97 -17.56 4.85
C PRO A 221 -16.42 -17.46 3.42
N ALA A 222 -16.23 -16.23 2.94
CA ALA A 222 -15.66 -15.95 1.62
C ALA A 222 -14.90 -14.61 1.62
N GLN A 223 -14.09 -14.40 0.59
CA GLN A 223 -13.53 -13.08 0.26
C GLN A 223 -14.13 -12.57 -1.04
N LEU A 224 -14.34 -11.24 -1.11
CA LEU A 224 -14.98 -10.57 -2.25
C LEU A 224 -14.08 -9.44 -2.76
N ALA A 225 -13.77 -9.43 -4.05
CA ALA A 225 -13.25 -8.24 -4.72
C ALA A 225 -14.41 -7.48 -5.35
N LEU A 226 -14.63 -6.25 -4.87
CA LEU A 226 -15.74 -5.42 -5.31
C LEU A 226 -15.29 -4.42 -6.35
N THR A 227 -16.18 -4.19 -7.30
CA THR A 227 -16.16 -3.10 -8.27
C THR A 227 -17.48 -2.36 -8.17
N TRP A 228 -17.60 -1.22 -8.85
CA TRP A 228 -18.90 -0.58 -8.90
C TRP A 228 -19.87 -1.34 -9.79
N HIS A 229 -21.16 -1.15 -9.53
CA HIS A 229 -22.18 -1.71 -10.40
C HIS A 229 -21.92 -1.25 -11.86
N PRO A 230 -21.85 -2.16 -12.85
CA PRO A 230 -21.51 -1.82 -14.25
C PRO A 230 -22.42 -0.75 -14.88
N ARG A 231 -23.70 -0.76 -14.50
CA ARG A 231 -24.70 0.27 -14.85
C ARG A 231 -24.58 1.60 -14.09
N TYR A 232 -23.55 1.78 -13.27
CA TYR A 232 -23.31 3.01 -12.53
C TYR A 232 -24.47 3.38 -11.59
N LEU A 233 -24.94 2.42 -10.79
CA LEU A 233 -26.08 2.59 -9.87
C LEU A 233 -25.64 2.97 -8.46
N TYR A 234 -26.43 3.84 -7.82
CA TYR A 234 -26.09 4.50 -6.56
C TYR A 234 -25.79 3.53 -5.42
N GLN A 235 -24.53 3.51 -4.94
CA GLN A 235 -24.05 2.62 -3.88
C GLN A 235 -24.29 1.12 -4.10
N GLU A 236 -24.46 0.72 -5.35
CA GLU A 236 -24.56 -0.70 -5.71
C GLU A 236 -23.19 -1.22 -6.16
N PHE A 237 -22.84 -2.41 -5.68
CA PHE A 237 -21.56 -3.03 -5.97
C PHE A 237 -21.74 -4.28 -6.84
N HIS A 238 -20.68 -4.61 -7.56
CA HIS A 238 -20.55 -5.83 -8.33
C HIS A 238 -19.36 -6.65 -7.84
N VAL A 239 -19.54 -7.96 -7.74
CA VAL A 239 -18.48 -8.88 -7.33
C VAL A 239 -17.68 -9.29 -8.57
N SER A 240 -16.45 -8.78 -8.65
CA SER A 240 -15.52 -9.15 -9.73
C SER A 240 -14.80 -10.47 -9.47
N ASP A 241 -14.49 -10.76 -8.20
CA ASP A 241 -13.95 -12.04 -7.76
C ASP A 241 -14.63 -12.49 -6.47
N LEU A 242 -14.94 -13.78 -6.38
CA LEU A 242 -15.48 -14.47 -5.22
C LEU A 242 -14.57 -15.65 -4.86
N TRP A 243 -13.87 -15.59 -3.73
CA TRP A 243 -13.09 -16.72 -3.21
C TRP A 243 -13.92 -17.47 -2.15
N LEU A 244 -14.33 -18.69 -2.47
CA LEU A 244 -15.24 -19.49 -1.65
C LEU A 244 -14.58 -20.18 -0.46
N ASP A 245 -13.24 -20.24 -0.44
CA ASP A 245 -12.46 -20.91 0.59
C ASP A 245 -11.05 -20.30 0.75
N ASN A 246 -10.37 -20.68 1.83
CA ASN A 246 -9.03 -20.17 2.16
C ASN A 246 -7.97 -20.56 1.13
N GLN A 247 -8.06 -21.77 0.57
CA GLN A 247 -7.08 -22.24 -0.41
C GLN A 247 -7.16 -21.40 -1.69
N ALA A 248 -8.36 -21.02 -2.12
CA ALA A 248 -8.57 -20.11 -3.23
C ALA A 248 -7.91 -18.74 -2.99
N MET A 249 -8.04 -18.20 -1.78
CA MET A 249 -7.40 -16.94 -1.39
C MET A 249 -5.87 -17.07 -1.34
N GLU A 250 -5.34 -18.15 -0.78
CA GLU A 250 -3.89 -18.44 -0.75
C GLU A 250 -3.29 -18.51 -2.16
N VAL A 251 -3.98 -19.15 -3.11
CA VAL A 251 -3.54 -19.21 -4.52
C VAL A 251 -3.47 -17.82 -5.15
N ALA A 252 -4.46 -16.97 -4.89
CA ALA A 252 -4.48 -15.60 -5.39
C ALA A 252 -3.37 -14.74 -4.77
N ALA A 253 -3.20 -14.84 -3.45
CA ALA A 253 -2.15 -14.15 -2.70
C ALA A 253 -0.75 -14.57 -3.15
N GLU A 254 -0.48 -15.86 -3.31
CA GLU A 254 0.83 -16.34 -3.75
C GLU A 254 1.18 -15.86 -5.16
N ARG A 255 0.21 -15.83 -6.08
CA ARG A 255 0.44 -15.28 -7.43
C ARG A 255 0.79 -13.80 -7.39
N GLN A 256 0.08 -13.01 -6.58
CA GLN A 256 0.37 -11.58 -6.44
C GLN A 256 1.72 -11.35 -5.74
N ARG A 257 2.00 -12.11 -4.67
CA ARG A 257 3.28 -12.13 -3.96
C ARG A 257 4.47 -12.37 -4.90
N GLN A 258 4.41 -13.39 -5.75
CA GLN A 258 5.48 -13.69 -6.70
C GLN A 258 5.68 -12.58 -7.75
N ARG A 259 4.60 -11.92 -8.20
CA ARG A 259 4.70 -10.75 -9.09
C ARG A 259 5.47 -9.61 -8.42
N HIS A 260 5.14 -9.31 -7.16
CA HIS A 260 5.78 -8.25 -6.41
C HIS A 260 7.23 -8.58 -6.05
N ILE A 261 7.55 -9.81 -5.65
CA ILE A 261 8.95 -10.26 -5.44
C ILE A 261 9.79 -10.01 -6.70
N ARG A 262 9.28 -10.38 -7.88
CA ARG A 262 9.95 -10.10 -9.15
C ARG A 262 10.09 -8.60 -9.40
N HIS A 263 9.07 -7.80 -9.08
CA HIS A 263 9.13 -6.35 -9.22
C HIS A 263 10.27 -5.76 -8.38
N ILE A 264 10.32 -6.05 -7.08
CA ILE A 264 11.35 -5.53 -6.18
C ILE A 264 12.74 -6.03 -6.55
N ARG A 265 12.90 -7.30 -6.93
CA ARG A 265 14.21 -7.80 -7.40
C ARG A 265 14.74 -7.08 -8.63
N THR A 266 13.86 -6.58 -9.49
CA THR A 266 14.24 -5.91 -10.73
C THR A 266 14.32 -4.38 -10.62
N ARG A 267 13.67 -3.77 -9.62
CA ARG A 267 13.70 -2.31 -9.34
C ARG A 267 14.53 -1.95 -8.11
N TRP A 268 15.02 -2.97 -7.40
CA TRP A 268 15.79 -2.94 -6.17
C TRP A 268 14.98 -2.50 -4.95
N MET A 269 15.47 -2.81 -3.75
CA MET A 269 14.78 -2.52 -2.49
C MET A 269 14.80 -1.01 -2.24
N PRO A 270 13.65 -0.35 -2.01
CA PRO A 270 13.65 1.05 -1.65
C PRO A 270 14.00 1.23 -0.16
N ALA A 271 14.73 2.30 0.13
CA ALA A 271 15.15 2.66 1.48
C ALA A 271 15.26 4.19 1.61
N ARG A 272 15.21 4.69 2.84
CA ARG A 272 15.55 6.09 3.16
C ARG A 272 16.90 6.12 3.84
N VAL A 273 17.74 7.08 3.47
CA VAL A 273 19.00 7.34 4.17
C VAL A 273 18.70 8.05 5.48
N ASP A 274 19.17 7.49 6.58
CA ASP A 274 19.01 8.06 7.92
C ASP A 274 20.21 8.94 8.28
N ALA A 275 21.44 8.45 8.02
CA ALA A 275 22.67 9.15 8.35
C ALA A 275 23.83 8.77 7.41
N ILE A 276 24.89 9.58 7.42
CA ILE A 276 26.14 9.31 6.71
C ILE A 276 27.32 9.57 7.62
N GLU A 277 28.24 8.61 7.67
CA GLU A 277 29.57 8.78 8.25
C GLU A 277 30.60 8.93 7.13
N TYR A 278 31.20 10.10 7.02
CA TYR A 278 32.18 10.40 5.98
C TYR A 278 33.57 9.89 6.35
N GLY A 279 34.17 9.15 5.42
CA GLY A 279 35.57 8.75 5.44
C GLY A 279 36.46 9.74 4.70
N LYS A 280 37.64 9.27 4.27
CA LYS A 280 38.59 10.07 3.47
C LYS A 280 38.33 9.89 1.98
N PHE A 281 38.57 10.94 1.20
CA PHE A 281 38.55 10.90 -0.27
C PHE A 281 37.23 10.39 -0.88
N GLY A 282 36.09 10.73 -0.28
CA GLY A 282 34.77 10.39 -0.80
C GLY A 282 34.20 9.05 -0.31
N GLN A 283 34.98 8.26 0.44
CA GLN A 283 34.47 7.07 1.12
C GLN A 283 33.42 7.47 2.15
N ALA A 284 32.40 6.65 2.31
CA ALA A 284 31.37 6.87 3.32
C ALA A 284 30.65 5.57 3.71
N THR A 285 30.16 5.55 4.95
CA THR A 285 29.19 4.55 5.42
C THR A 285 27.82 5.22 5.48
N ILE A 286 26.86 4.62 4.81
CA ILE A 286 25.48 5.12 4.71
C ILE A 286 24.60 4.24 5.58
N SER A 287 23.92 4.82 6.56
CA SER A 287 22.86 4.14 7.31
C SER A 287 21.53 4.38 6.62
N ALA A 288 20.83 3.32 6.22
CA ALA A 288 19.56 3.43 5.51
C ALA A 288 18.52 2.42 5.99
N THR A 289 17.32 2.89 6.30
CA THR A 289 16.18 2.07 6.69
C THR A 289 15.42 1.59 5.46
N LEU A 290 15.29 0.27 5.30
CA LEU A 290 14.54 -0.34 4.21
C LEU A 290 13.03 -0.09 4.41
N PHE A 291 12.31 0.22 3.32
CA PHE A 291 10.87 0.44 3.41
C PHE A 291 10.10 -0.86 3.67
N GLY A 292 8.98 -0.71 4.37
CA GLY A 292 8.08 -1.78 4.80
C GLY A 292 7.19 -2.32 3.68
N GLY A 293 6.42 -3.36 4.01
CA GLY A 293 5.42 -3.94 3.11
C GLY A 293 5.98 -4.87 2.04
N MET A 294 7.25 -5.26 2.13
CA MET A 294 7.85 -6.22 1.20
C MET A 294 7.76 -7.65 1.75
N ASP A 295 7.95 -8.63 0.87
CA ASP A 295 8.02 -10.02 1.26
C ASP A 295 9.26 -10.29 2.16
N PRO A 296 9.13 -11.05 3.26
CA PRO A 296 10.25 -11.36 4.16
C PRO A 296 11.47 -11.97 3.47
N THR A 297 11.29 -12.75 2.39
CA THR A 297 12.42 -13.36 1.67
C THR A 297 13.27 -12.34 0.93
N LEU A 298 12.73 -11.15 0.62
CA LEU A 298 13.51 -10.05 0.05
C LEU A 298 14.44 -9.42 1.08
N TYR A 299 13.95 -9.20 2.30
CA TYR A 299 14.77 -8.66 3.39
C TYR A 299 15.87 -9.64 3.81
N ALA A 300 15.59 -10.94 3.78
CA ALA A 300 16.54 -11.99 4.13
C ALA A 300 17.81 -12.00 3.25
N ASP A 301 17.78 -11.36 2.07
CA ASP A 301 18.94 -11.25 1.17
C ASP A 301 19.92 -10.12 1.58
N PHE A 302 19.54 -9.25 2.53
CA PHE A 302 20.42 -8.21 3.07
C PHE A 302 21.20 -8.75 4.26
N LYS A 303 22.50 -8.99 4.06
CA LYS A 303 23.39 -9.57 5.10
C LYS A 303 24.75 -8.86 5.11
N PRO A 304 25.40 -8.75 6.29
CA PRO A 304 26.78 -8.28 6.37
C PRO A 304 27.73 -9.05 5.44
N GLY A 305 28.68 -8.34 4.84
CA GLY A 305 29.65 -8.89 3.89
C GLY A 305 29.15 -9.00 2.44
N VAL A 306 27.83 -8.89 2.20
CA VAL A 306 27.26 -8.95 0.85
C VAL A 306 27.56 -7.66 0.10
N GLY A 307 28.26 -7.80 -1.03
CA GLY A 307 28.43 -6.70 -1.99
C GLY A 307 27.11 -6.31 -2.65
N GLY A 308 27.04 -5.13 -3.23
CA GLY A 308 25.83 -4.65 -3.87
C GLY A 308 26.01 -3.31 -4.56
N LYS A 309 24.90 -2.71 -4.96
CA LYS A 309 24.85 -1.37 -5.53
C LYS A 309 23.73 -0.56 -4.90
N MET A 310 23.97 0.72 -4.67
CA MET A 310 22.98 1.69 -4.20
C MET A 310 22.81 2.78 -5.26
N ALA A 311 21.57 3.11 -5.61
CA ALA A 311 21.25 4.17 -6.56
C ALA A 311 20.30 5.19 -5.94
N ALA A 312 20.45 6.47 -6.31
CA ALA A 312 19.56 7.52 -5.86
C ALA A 312 18.19 7.36 -6.51
N ALA A 313 17.13 7.51 -5.72
CA ALA A 313 15.75 7.46 -6.20
C ALA A 313 15.00 8.75 -5.84
N GLU A 314 13.96 9.05 -6.61
CA GLU A 314 13.03 10.14 -6.30
C GLU A 314 11.82 9.65 -5.50
N ASN A 315 10.91 10.55 -5.11
CA ASN A 315 9.74 10.21 -4.30
C ASN A 315 8.81 9.18 -4.97
N THR A 316 8.82 9.12 -6.30
CA THR A 316 8.12 8.12 -7.12
C THR A 316 8.81 6.74 -7.13
N LEU A 317 9.95 6.63 -6.43
CA LEU A 317 10.87 5.50 -6.40
C LEU A 317 11.54 5.15 -7.74
N ARG A 318 11.41 6.04 -8.73
CA ARG A 318 12.12 5.97 -10.01
C ARG A 318 13.59 6.32 -9.82
N THR A 319 14.42 5.73 -10.65
CA THR A 319 15.87 5.95 -10.73
C THR A 319 16.22 6.36 -12.16
N TRP A 320 17.39 6.95 -12.38
CA TRP A 320 17.87 7.35 -13.71
C TRP A 320 18.31 6.12 -14.52
N TRP A 321 19.46 5.54 -14.18
CA TRP A 321 19.91 4.25 -14.67
C TRP A 321 20.76 3.57 -13.60
N PRO A 322 20.12 2.82 -12.69
CA PRO A 322 20.71 2.41 -11.41
C PRO A 322 21.98 1.56 -11.58
N ASP A 323 22.11 0.80 -12.66
CA ASP A 323 23.32 0.05 -13.02
C ASP A 323 24.53 0.96 -13.35
N HIS A 324 24.28 2.06 -14.07
CA HIS A 324 25.31 2.99 -14.54
C HIS A 324 25.63 4.11 -13.53
N ASP A 325 24.61 4.65 -12.86
CA ASP A 325 24.76 5.77 -11.92
C ASP A 325 24.77 5.36 -10.45
N GLY A 326 24.43 4.10 -10.14
CA GLY A 326 24.51 3.57 -8.79
C GLY A 326 25.95 3.29 -8.38
N MET A 327 26.22 3.46 -7.09
CA MET A 327 27.51 3.21 -6.48
C MET A 327 27.61 1.79 -5.97
N ASP A 328 28.65 1.09 -6.43
CA ASP A 328 29.04 -0.20 -5.89
C ASP A 328 29.51 -0.04 -4.44
N GLY A 329 29.20 -1.04 -3.63
CA GLY A 329 29.50 -1.02 -2.21
C GLY A 329 29.25 -2.36 -1.54
N ARG A 330 29.25 -2.34 -0.21
CA ARG A 330 29.07 -3.53 0.61
C ARG A 330 28.21 -3.24 1.82
N ILE A 331 27.31 -4.16 2.13
CA ILE A 331 26.58 -4.14 3.40
C ILE A 331 27.55 -4.57 4.49
N ILE A 332 27.81 -3.70 5.47
CA ILE A 332 28.74 -3.99 6.58
C ILE A 332 27.99 -4.37 7.86
N ALA A 333 26.76 -3.90 8.04
CA ALA A 333 25.89 -4.26 9.15
C ALA A 333 24.42 -4.25 8.72
N VAL A 334 23.60 -5.03 9.43
CA VAL A 334 22.14 -5.08 9.31
C VAL A 334 21.56 -5.17 10.70
N GLU A 335 20.71 -4.23 11.05
CA GLU A 335 20.09 -4.11 12.37
C GLU A 335 18.58 -4.16 12.21
N GLN A 336 17.94 -5.03 13.00
CA GLN A 336 16.48 -5.12 13.10
C GLN A 336 16.06 -4.43 14.39
N SER A 337 15.15 -3.47 14.27
CA SER A 337 14.50 -2.83 15.42
C SER A 337 13.76 -3.86 16.28
N GLU A 338 13.95 -3.79 17.60
CA GLU A 338 13.19 -4.57 18.58
C GLU A 338 11.76 -4.02 18.78
N GLU A 339 11.55 -2.74 18.49
CA GLU A 339 10.24 -2.12 18.49
C GLU A 339 9.45 -2.46 17.22
N THR A 340 8.12 -2.51 17.35
CA THR A 340 7.21 -2.65 16.20
C THR A 340 7.46 -1.53 15.20
N ALA A 341 7.86 -1.89 13.97
CA ALA A 341 8.15 -0.91 12.94
C ALA A 341 6.90 -0.06 12.62
N PRO A 342 7.04 1.27 12.47
CA PRO A 342 5.93 2.12 12.04
C PRO A 342 5.51 1.79 10.61
N LEU A 343 4.27 2.14 10.25
CA LEU A 343 3.74 1.90 8.91
C LEU A 343 4.64 2.53 7.83
N GLY A 344 5.02 1.74 6.82
CA GLY A 344 5.95 2.14 5.76
C GLY A 344 7.43 1.86 6.08
N SER A 345 7.78 1.50 7.31
CA SER A 345 9.12 1.02 7.67
C SER A 345 9.15 -0.51 7.77
N SER A 346 10.29 -1.13 7.42
CA SER A 346 10.53 -2.55 7.73
C SER A 346 11.08 -2.77 9.14
N GLY A 347 11.55 -1.70 9.80
CA GLY A 347 12.36 -1.79 11.01
C GLY A 347 13.78 -2.32 10.76
N ILE A 348 14.16 -2.56 9.50
CA ILE A 348 15.50 -3.03 9.13
C ILE A 348 16.32 -1.85 8.64
N GLN A 349 17.41 -1.57 9.35
CA GLN A 349 18.44 -0.64 8.91
C GLN A 349 19.64 -1.41 8.37
N ILE A 350 20.20 -0.95 7.26
CA ILE A 350 21.48 -1.43 6.73
C ILE A 350 22.54 -0.34 6.87
N GLN A 351 23.77 -0.74 7.10
CA GLN A 351 24.95 0.10 6.91
C GLN A 351 25.64 -0.33 5.61
N PHE A 352 25.75 0.59 4.66
CA PHE A 352 26.28 0.35 3.32
C PHE A 352 27.51 1.22 3.07
N GLU A 353 28.67 0.58 2.92
CA GLU A 353 29.94 1.24 2.64
C GLU A 353 30.10 1.46 1.13
N VAL A 354 30.46 2.69 0.74
CA VAL A 354 30.79 3.07 -0.64
C VAL A 354 32.16 3.72 -0.71
N SER A 355 32.84 3.53 -1.85
CA SER A 355 34.12 4.19 -2.11
C SER A 355 33.99 5.67 -2.50
N LEU A 356 32.83 6.03 -3.06
CA LEU A 356 32.51 7.39 -3.50
C LEU A 356 31.05 7.70 -3.19
N ILE A 357 30.82 8.67 -2.31
CA ILE A 357 29.49 9.15 -1.95
C ILE A 357 28.88 9.99 -3.07
N LEU A 358 27.57 9.81 -3.31
CA LEU A 358 26.78 10.64 -4.21
C LEU A 358 25.94 11.67 -3.45
N GLU A 359 25.71 12.82 -4.10
CA GLU A 359 24.79 13.85 -3.63
C GLU A 359 23.37 13.31 -3.37
N GLY A 360 22.94 12.31 -4.16
CA GLY A 360 21.64 11.67 -4.00
C GLY A 360 21.48 10.81 -2.74
N PHE A 361 22.55 10.60 -1.97
CA PHE A 361 22.53 9.77 -0.75
C PHE A 361 22.42 10.59 0.53
N ARG A 362 22.18 11.91 0.48
CA ARG A 362 22.04 12.75 1.69
C ARG A 362 20.97 12.21 2.65
N PRO A 363 21.10 12.44 3.98
CA PRO A 363 20.06 12.09 4.94
C PRO A 363 18.67 12.60 4.52
N GLY A 364 17.66 11.76 4.70
CA GLY A 364 16.28 11.98 4.26
C GLY A 364 16.02 11.65 2.78
N ARG A 365 17.04 11.48 1.94
CA ARG A 365 16.87 11.06 0.54
C ARG A 365 16.50 9.58 0.44
N ILE A 366 15.88 9.24 -0.69
CA ILE A 366 15.45 7.88 -1.00
C ILE A 366 16.49 7.25 -1.92
N VAL A 367 16.75 5.98 -1.66
CA VAL A 367 17.67 5.17 -2.46
C VAL A 367 17.01 3.84 -2.81
N ARG A 368 17.58 3.19 -3.83
CA ARG A 368 17.28 1.83 -4.24
C ARG A 368 18.55 1.00 -4.04
N VAL A 369 18.46 -0.12 -3.31
CA VAL A 369 19.60 -0.95 -2.91
C VAL A 369 19.45 -2.38 -3.43
N ARG A 370 20.52 -2.89 -4.05
CA ARG A 370 20.59 -4.23 -4.63
C ARG A 370 21.72 -5.05 -3.99
N PRO A 371 21.41 -6.14 -3.27
CA PRO A 371 22.39 -7.18 -2.95
C PRO A 371 22.90 -7.87 -4.23
N ALA A 372 24.18 -8.25 -4.28
CA ALA A 372 24.82 -8.77 -5.50
C ALA A 372 24.09 -9.96 -6.16
N GLY A 373 23.38 -10.79 -5.36
CA GLY A 373 22.62 -11.94 -5.84
C GLY A 373 21.31 -11.62 -6.58
N TRP A 374 20.87 -10.36 -6.59
CA TRP A 374 19.67 -9.95 -7.32
C TRP A 374 19.97 -9.63 -8.78
N PRO A 375 18.99 -9.71 -9.70
CA PRO A 375 19.18 -9.30 -11.09
C PRO A 375 19.66 -7.85 -11.20
N ASN A 376 20.68 -7.64 -12.02
CA ASN A 376 21.10 -6.30 -12.43
C ASN A 376 20.48 -6.00 -13.80
N VAL A 377 19.31 -5.37 -13.80
CA VAL A 377 18.54 -5.10 -15.03
C VAL A 377 18.26 -3.62 -15.17
N LYS A 378 18.37 -3.13 -16.40
CA LYS A 378 17.96 -1.78 -16.75
C LYS A 378 16.43 -1.69 -16.69
N PRO A 379 15.83 -0.76 -15.92
CA PRO A 379 14.39 -0.55 -15.96
C PRO A 379 13.91 -0.11 -17.35
N PRO A 380 12.65 -0.37 -17.72
CA PRO A 380 12.03 0.16 -18.93
C PRO A 380 12.20 1.67 -19.04
N ILE A 381 12.27 2.19 -20.27
CA ILE A 381 12.55 3.62 -20.49
C ILE A 381 11.51 4.53 -19.84
N GLU A 382 10.26 4.10 -19.78
CA GLU A 382 9.14 4.80 -19.17
C GLU A 382 9.26 4.90 -17.64
N GLU A 383 9.93 3.93 -17.00
CA GLU A 383 10.11 3.89 -15.55
C GLU A 383 11.37 4.64 -15.08
N ARG A 384 12.24 5.07 -15.99
CA ARG A 384 13.49 5.77 -15.68
C ARG A 384 13.30 7.27 -15.66
N ILE A 385 13.93 7.98 -14.73
CA ILE A 385 14.06 9.44 -14.84
C ILE A 385 14.88 9.77 -16.10
N ARG A 386 14.41 10.69 -16.94
CA ARG A 386 15.06 11.04 -18.22
C ARG A 386 15.56 12.48 -18.28
N ASP A 387 14.97 13.36 -17.51
CA ASP A 387 15.31 14.78 -17.41
C ASP A 387 15.05 15.27 -15.97
N LEU A 388 15.30 16.56 -15.71
CA LEU A 388 15.12 17.13 -14.38
C LEU A 388 13.64 17.25 -14.00
N GLU A 389 12.78 17.50 -14.99
CA GLU A 389 11.34 17.63 -14.85
C GLU A 389 10.69 16.30 -14.42
N ASP A 390 11.16 15.17 -14.98
CA ASP A 390 10.73 13.81 -14.63
C ASP A 390 10.94 13.49 -13.14
N ARG A 391 11.84 14.20 -12.43
CA ARG A 391 12.09 14.01 -11.00
C ARG A 391 10.93 14.48 -10.13
N TRP A 392 10.18 15.48 -10.61
CA TRP A 392 9.05 16.08 -9.92
C TRP A 392 7.85 16.16 -10.87
N PRO A 393 7.20 15.02 -11.16
CA PRO A 393 6.07 15.00 -12.09
C PRO A 393 4.95 15.90 -11.54
N GLY A 394 4.60 16.95 -12.29
CA GLY A 394 3.55 17.89 -11.90
C GLY A 394 2.13 17.32 -12.07
N PRO A 395 1.10 18.04 -11.60
CA PRO A 395 -0.28 17.57 -11.60
C PRO A 395 -0.99 17.69 -12.96
N GLU A 396 -0.30 18.03 -14.03
CA GLU A 396 -0.90 18.40 -15.33
C GLU A 396 -1.72 17.27 -15.95
N VAL A 397 -1.37 16.00 -15.67
CA VAL A 397 -2.12 14.84 -16.15
C VAL A 397 -3.57 14.78 -15.62
N PHE A 398 -3.84 15.47 -14.51
CA PHE A 398 -5.15 15.55 -13.87
C PHE A 398 -5.95 16.79 -14.26
N GLN A 399 -5.35 17.73 -14.99
CA GLN A 399 -6.05 18.90 -15.50
C GLN A 399 -6.82 18.49 -16.76
N ARG A 400 -8.12 18.21 -16.60
CA ARG A 400 -9.06 17.98 -17.70
C ARG A 400 -10.33 18.77 -17.50
#